data_AF-A0A9C8MJU6-F1
#
_entry.id   AF-A0A9C8MJU6-F1
#
_cell.length_a   1.000
_cell.length_b   1.000
_cell.length_c   1.000
_cell.angle_alpha   90.00
_cell.angle_beta   90.00
_cell.angle_gamma   90.00
#
_symmetry.space_group_name_H-M   'P 1'
#
loop_
_entity.id
_entity.type
_entity.pdbx_description
1 polymer ?
#
loop_
_entity_poly.entity_id
_entity_poly.type
_entity_poly.pdbx_seq_one_letter_code
_entity_poly.pdbx_strand_id
1 'polypeptide(L)' 'IIAEGVETVEQEQFLAHYGCLHYQGYLFGKPMSIDDFEKHISHNT' A
#
# COMPACT_ATOMS: atom_id res chain seq x y z
N ILE A 1 3.16 -5.31 13.08
CA ILE A 1 3.75 -6.01 11.92
C ILE A 1 3.24 -5.30 10.67
N ILE A 2 4.09 -5.11 9.67
CA ILE A 2 3.70 -4.62 8.34
C ILE A 2 3.87 -5.80 7.38
N ALA A 3 2.85 -6.08 6.55
CA ALA A 3 2.98 -7.04 5.48
C ALA A 3 3.43 -6.33 4.20
N GLU A 4 4.60 -6.70 3.70
CA GLU A 4 5.17 -6.19 2.45
C GLU A 4 4.82 -7.11 1.27
N GLY A 5 4.74 -6.56 0.06
CA GLY A 5 4.40 -7.30 -1.16
C GLY A 5 2.90 -7.55 -1.36
N VAL A 6 2.02 -6.69 -0.82
CA VAL A 6 0.57 -6.77 -1.07
C VAL A 6 0.22 -6.17 -2.43
N GLU A 7 -0.18 -7.02 -3.36
CA GLU A 7 -0.44 -6.67 -4.76
C GLU A 7 -1.91 -6.83 -5.18
N THR A 8 -2.70 -7.61 -4.43
CA THR A 8 -4.13 -7.81 -4.72
C THR A 8 -5.02 -7.61 -3.50
N VAL A 9 -6.29 -7.26 -3.74
CA VAL A 9 -7.31 -7.08 -2.69
C VAL A 9 -7.52 -8.36 -1.88
N GLU A 10 -7.41 -9.53 -2.51
CA GLU A 10 -7.55 -10.82 -1.83
C GLU A 10 -6.43 -11.05 -0.81
N GLN A 11 -5.20 -10.62 -1.12
CA GLN A 11 -4.07 -10.68 -0.18
C GLN A 11 -4.28 -9.74 1.01
N GLU A 12 -4.73 -8.51 0.75
CA GLU A 12 -5.10 -7.55 1.80
C GLU A 12 -6.17 -8.15 2.73
N GLN A 13 -7.26 -8.67 2.16
CA GLN A 13 -8.36 -9.25 2.93
C GLN A 13 -7.93 -10.47 3.76
N PHE A 14 -7.07 -11.33 3.19
CA PHE A 14 -6.49 -12.46 3.91
C PHE A 14 -5.67 -11.98 5.11
N LEU A 15 -4.80 -10.98 4.94
CA LEU A 15 -3.98 -10.42 6.01
C LEU A 15 -4.81 -9.72 7.08
N ALA A 16 -5.84 -8.95 6.67
CA ALA A 16 -6.78 -8.30 7.55
C ALA A 16 -7.54 -9.30 8.44
N HIS A 17 -7.92 -10.45 7.88
CA HIS A 17 -8.59 -11.52 8.62
C HIS A 17 -7.75 -12.04 9.81
N TYR A 18 -6.41 -12.04 9.66
CA TYR A 18 -5.48 -12.41 10.73
C TYR A 18 -5.00 -11.22 11.57
N GLY A 19 -5.60 -10.04 11.41
CA GLY A 19 -5.30 -8.85 12.21
C GLY A 19 -4.04 -8.08 11.78
N CYS A 20 -3.46 -8.39 10.62
CA CYS A 20 -2.43 -7.54 10.03
C CYS A 20 -3.12 -6.40 9.28
N LEU A 21 -2.97 -5.15 9.75
CA LEU A 21 -3.68 -3.97 9.22
C LEU A 21 -2.75 -2.90 8.62
N HIS A 22 -1.47 -3.24 8.46
CA HIS A 22 -0.48 -2.36 7.85
C HIS A 22 0.15 -3.08 6.67
N TYR A 23 0.12 -2.43 5.52
CA TYR A 23 0.51 -3.04 4.25
C TYR A 23 1.46 -2.15 3.47
N GLN A 24 2.33 -2.79 2.71
CA GLN A 24 3.09 -2.15 1.64
C GLN A 24 3.05 -3.07 0.41
N GLY A 25 2.84 -2.49 -0.77
CA GLY A 25 2.91 -3.24 -2.02
C GLY A 25 2.19 -2.53 -3.16
N TYR A 26 2.25 -3.13 -4.34
CA TYR A 26 1.79 -2.50 -5.58
C TYR A 26 0.28 -2.28 -5.64
N LEU A 27 -0.50 -2.92 -4.76
CA LEU A 27 -1.91 -2.62 -4.58
C LEU A 27 -2.13 -1.15 -4.16
N PHE A 28 -1.24 -0.62 -3.33
CA PHE A 28 -1.33 0.72 -2.75
C PHE A 28 -0.44 1.72 -3.49
N GLY A 29 0.73 1.28 -3.95
CA GLY A 29 1.65 2.13 -4.67
C GLY A 29 2.97 1.43 -4.97
N LYS A 30 3.48 1.66 -6.17
CA LYS A 30 4.85 1.26 -6.52
C LYS A 30 5.85 2.21 -5.86
N PRO A 31 7.08 1.77 -5.56
CA PRO A 31 8.19 2.67 -5.25
C PRO A 31 8.28 3.76 -6.32
N MET A 32 8.44 4.99 -5.88
CA MET A 32 8.48 6.17 -6.75
C MET A 32 9.49 7.18 -6.23
N SER A 33 9.83 8.17 -7.05
CA SER A 33 10.70 9.27 -6.62
C SER A 33 9.99 10.16 -5.61
N ILE A 34 10.74 10.98 -4.87
CA ILE A 34 10.15 11.94 -3.93
C ILE A 34 9.25 12.95 -4.66
N ASP A 35 9.68 13.43 -5.83
CA ASP A 35 8.90 14.37 -6.66
C ASP A 35 7.56 13.77 -7.11
N ASP A 36 7.56 12.48 -7.47
CA ASP A 36 6.33 11.79 -7.86
C ASP A 36 5.43 11.53 -6.66
N PHE A 37 6.01 11.21 -5.50
CA PHE A 37 5.27 11.05 -4.25
C PHE A 37 4.58 12.34 -3.83
N GLU A 38 5.31 13.47 -3.84
CA GLU A 38 4.76 14.79 -3.52
C GLU A 38 3.58 15.15 -4.43
N LYS A 39 3.71 14.90 -5.74
CA LYS A 39 2.59 15.07 -6.69
C LYS A 39 1.42 14.14 -6.39
N HIS A 40 1.69 12.89 -6.01
CA HIS A 40 0.65 11.90 -5.73
C HIS A 40 -0.21 12.29 -4.51
N ILE A 41 0.43 12.80 -3.46
CA ILE A 41 -0.28 13.23 -2.24
C ILE A 41 -0.91 14.61 -2.36
N SER A 42 -0.38 15.51 -3.20
CA SER A 42 -0.93 16.87 -3.37
C SER A 42 -2.26 16.93 -4.13
N HIS A 43 -2.63 15.89 -4.88
CA HIS A 43 -3.87 15.84 -5.67
C HIS A 43 -5.02 15.09 -4.98
N ASN A 44 -4.78 14.52 -3.80
CA ASN A 44 -5.72 13.66 -3.08
C ASN A 44 -6.33 14.33 -1.82
N THR A 45 -6.44 15.68 -1.81
CA THR A 45 -7.17 16.43 -0.77
C THR A 45 -8.60 16.74 -1.20
#